data_AF-A0A3S3ULG6-F1
#
_entry.id   AF-A0A3S3ULG6-F1
#
_cell.length_a   1.000
_cell.length_b   1.000
_cell.length_c   1.000
_cell.angle_alpha   90.00
_cell.angle_beta   90.00
_cell.angle_gamma   90.00
#
_symmetry.space_group_name_H-M   'P 1'
#
loop_
_entity.id
_entity.type
_entity.pdbx_description
1 polymer ?
#
loop_
_entity_poly.entity_id
_entity_poly.type
_entity_poly.pdbx_seq_one_letter_code
_entity_poly.pdbx_strand_id
1 'polypeptide(L)'
;MNHLTIPVAYQMSVAIILVSAFISATELLSIPKLYLNFVLPSTAIKNKRRTWIIIHAIQASLAFLTCIAFFNAADIYFKVLFVTLTAVTLYSYRKRQAGKDGSDQMRMLALLSYSICFLLKNEQGQLLSVFFTGGQALISYSTSGMVKLMSPHWRGGNVLAGVLSTYSYGVPKVSSFLSAHPLLEKAMCYSAIVTMLAVPVTFLLPYQAPLFIALVCIFCFHVSTAILMGLNDFLFTFPLAYPGIILLHSVIFGI
;
A
#
# COMPACT_ATOMS: atom_id res chain seq x y z
N MET A 1 -23.55 -11.21 12.76
CA MET A 1 -22.11 -10.84 12.74
C MET A 1 -22.06 -9.38 13.10
N ASN A 2 -21.24 -8.96 14.06
CA ASN A 2 -21.18 -7.54 14.45
C ASN A 2 -20.77 -6.70 13.22
N HIS A 3 -21.66 -5.83 12.76
CA HIS A 3 -21.39 -4.95 11.61
C HIS A 3 -20.23 -4.02 11.97
N LEU A 4 -19.26 -3.92 11.07
CA LEU A 4 -18.14 -2.99 11.22
C LEU A 4 -18.70 -1.56 11.26
N THR A 5 -18.47 -0.84 12.36
CA THR A 5 -18.96 0.54 12.50
C THR A 5 -17.99 1.54 11.86
N ILE A 6 -18.48 2.72 11.48
CA ILE A 6 -17.66 3.80 10.89
C ILE A 6 -16.45 4.15 11.78
N PRO A 7 -16.61 4.37 13.11
CA PRO A 7 -15.47 4.75 13.95
C PRO A 7 -14.43 3.64 14.04
N VAL A 8 -14.85 2.37 14.11
CA VAL A 8 -13.94 1.22 14.16
C VAL A 8 -13.18 1.08 12.84
N ALA A 9 -13.88 1.19 11.71
CA ALA A 9 -13.25 1.14 10.40
C ALA A 9 -12.20 2.24 10.23
N TYR A 10 -12.54 3.45 10.62
CA TYR A 10 -11.63 4.59 10.62
C TYR A 10 -10.41 4.36 11.51
N GLN A 11 -10.61 3.91 12.76
CA GLN A 11 -9.52 3.66 13.68
C GLN A 11 -8.55 2.59 13.16
N MET A 12 -9.07 1.51 12.59
CA MET A 12 -8.26 0.47 11.96
C MET A 12 -7.44 1.03 10.79
N SER A 13 -8.07 1.76 9.88
CA SER A 13 -7.38 2.34 8.72
C SER A 13 -6.32 3.38 9.13
N VAL A 14 -6.58 4.22 10.12
CA VAL A 14 -5.61 5.18 10.66
C VAL A 14 -4.43 4.46 11.33
N ALA A 15 -4.69 3.45 12.16
CA ALA A 15 -3.61 2.71 12.80
C ALA A 15 -2.70 2.05 11.75
N ILE A 16 -3.28 1.41 10.73
CA ILE A 16 -2.52 0.72 9.67
C ILE A 16 -1.73 1.72 8.81
N ILE A 17 -2.29 2.88 8.44
CA ILE A 17 -1.55 3.86 7.62
C ILE A 17 -0.37 4.47 8.38
N LEU A 18 -0.47 4.65 9.70
CA LEU A 18 0.64 5.14 10.52
C LEU A 18 1.77 4.11 10.61
N VAL A 19 1.43 2.82 10.75
CA VAL A 19 2.41 1.73 10.67
C VAL A 19 3.06 1.68 9.29
N SER A 20 2.27 1.75 8.21
CA SER A 20 2.78 1.82 6.83
C SER A 20 3.74 3.00 6.63
N ALA A 21 3.36 4.19 7.09
CA ALA A 21 4.18 5.39 6.95
C ALA A 21 5.50 5.28 7.71
N PHE A 22 5.47 4.68 8.91
CA PHE A 22 6.68 4.43 9.70
C PHE A 22 7.60 3.43 9.01
N ILE A 23 7.08 2.26 8.61
CA ILE A 23 7.87 1.21 7.94
C ILE A 23 8.52 1.77 6.67
N SER A 24 7.74 2.41 5.80
CA SER A 24 8.28 3.01 4.58
C SER A 24 9.39 4.03 4.84
N ALA A 25 9.21 4.90 5.84
CA ALA A 25 10.23 5.87 6.20
C ALA A 25 11.51 5.19 6.68
N THR A 26 11.39 4.12 7.47
CA THR A 26 12.56 3.33 7.92
C THR A 26 13.23 2.57 6.77
N GLU A 27 12.48 2.02 5.83
CA GLU A 27 13.05 1.35 4.66
C GLU A 27 13.84 2.32 3.80
N LEU A 28 13.28 3.51 3.55
CA LEU A 28 13.96 4.56 2.79
C LEU A 28 15.22 5.07 3.49
N LEU A 29 15.25 5.08 4.83
CA LEU A 29 16.48 5.35 5.59
C LEU A 29 17.55 4.27 5.40
N SER A 30 17.13 3.01 5.27
CA SER A 30 18.01 1.86 5.17
C SER A 30 18.60 1.65 3.77
N ILE A 31 18.09 2.31 2.72
CA ILE A 31 18.61 2.16 1.35
C ILE A 31 20.09 2.61 1.29
N PRO A 32 21.06 1.69 1.10
CA PRO A 32 22.49 2.00 1.24
C PRO A 32 23.06 2.88 0.11
N LYS A 33 22.40 2.83 -1.05
CA LYS A 33 22.74 3.61 -2.25
C LYS A 33 21.46 4.24 -2.77
N LEU A 34 21.33 5.55 -2.60
CA LEU A 34 20.48 6.36 -3.47
C LEU A 34 20.84 6.02 -4.91
N TYR A 35 19.99 5.27 -5.63
CA TYR A 35 20.07 5.07 -7.08
C TYR A 35 19.71 6.38 -7.79
N LEU A 36 20.45 7.44 -7.46
CA LEU A 36 20.40 8.69 -8.17
C LEU A 36 21.57 8.66 -9.15
N ASN A 37 21.28 8.50 -10.44
CA ASN A 37 22.27 8.67 -11.50
C ASN A 37 22.86 10.08 -11.38
N PHE A 38 24.10 10.22 -10.90
CA PHE A 38 24.76 11.53 -10.85
C PHE A 38 26.17 11.50 -11.40
N VAL A 39 26.36 12.27 -12.46
CA VAL A 39 27.62 12.87 -12.90
C VAL A 39 27.81 14.16 -12.10
N LEU A 40 28.04 14.09 -10.78
CA LEU A 40 28.18 15.28 -9.92
C LEU A 40 29.34 15.16 -8.93
N PRO A 41 29.95 16.29 -8.51
CA PRO A 41 31.06 16.31 -7.54
C PRO A 41 30.68 15.72 -6.16
N SER A 42 31.67 15.18 -5.46
CA SER A 42 31.51 14.38 -4.23
C SER A 42 30.79 15.10 -3.07
N THR A 43 30.93 16.42 -2.97
CA THR A 43 30.25 17.26 -1.97
C THR A 43 28.75 17.38 -2.25
N ALA A 44 28.35 17.51 -3.52
CA ALA A 44 26.94 17.53 -3.92
C ALA A 44 26.26 16.18 -3.63
N ILE A 45 26.98 15.07 -3.81
CA ILE A 45 26.50 13.72 -3.46
C ILE A 45 26.31 13.59 -1.94
N LYS A 46 27.28 14.03 -1.13
CA LYS A 46 27.18 14.03 0.34
C LYS A 46 25.98 14.86 0.84
N ASN A 47 25.77 16.04 0.27
CA ASN A 47 24.64 16.90 0.62
C ASN A 47 23.29 16.25 0.28
N LYS A 48 23.17 15.62 -0.89
CA LYS A 48 21.94 14.90 -1.27
C LYS A 48 21.65 13.70 -0.36
N ARG A 49 22.67 12.93 0.02
CA ARG A 49 22.54 11.84 0.99
C ARG A 49 22.10 12.35 2.37
N ARG A 50 22.68 13.46 2.84
CA ARG A 50 22.29 14.07 4.11
C ARG A 50 20.83 14.54 4.09
N THR A 51 20.42 15.24 3.02
CA THR A 51 19.03 15.68 2.84
C THR A 51 18.06 14.48 2.81
N TRP A 52 18.42 13.40 2.13
CA TRP A 52 17.63 12.16 2.10
C TRP A 52 17.42 11.58 3.50
N ILE A 53 18.51 11.38 4.25
CA ILE A 53 18.45 10.83 5.61
C ILE A 53 17.60 11.73 6.51
N ILE A 54 17.79 13.05 6.43
CA ILE A 54 17.02 14.01 7.23
C ILE A 54 15.52 13.91 6.92
N ILE A 55 15.13 13.91 5.65
CA ILE A 55 13.71 13.85 5.26
C ILE A 55 13.06 12.57 5.79
N HIS A 56 13.68 11.42 5.59
CA HIS A 56 13.08 10.15 6.01
C HIS A 56 13.13 9.93 7.53
N ALA A 57 14.13 10.47 8.22
CA ALA A 57 14.15 10.49 9.68
C ALA A 57 13.04 11.36 10.26
N ILE A 58 12.78 12.52 9.65
CA ILE A 58 11.63 13.37 9.97
C ILE A 58 10.33 12.60 9.71
N GLN A 59 10.19 11.92 8.56
CA GLN A 59 8.97 11.13 8.27
C GLN A 59 8.73 10.02 9.30
N ALA A 60 9.76 9.24 9.65
CA ALA A 60 9.66 8.18 10.65
C ALA A 60 9.27 8.76 12.02
N SER A 61 9.90 9.86 12.42
CA SER A 61 9.61 10.55 13.68
C SER A 61 8.17 11.08 13.71
N LEU A 62 7.72 11.72 12.62
CA LEU A 62 6.34 12.21 12.50
C LEU A 62 5.33 11.07 12.53
N ALA A 63 5.56 9.96 11.83
CA ALA A 63 4.68 8.79 11.87
C ALA A 63 4.57 8.22 13.29
N PHE A 64 5.70 8.10 14.00
CA PHE A 64 5.74 7.63 15.38
C PHE A 64 5.01 8.58 16.36
N LEU A 65 5.28 9.89 16.28
CA LEU A 65 4.62 10.88 17.14
C LEU A 65 3.12 10.97 16.85
N THR A 66 2.72 10.88 15.57
CA THR A 66 1.29 10.84 15.18
C THR A 66 0.60 9.61 15.76
N CYS A 67 1.27 8.46 15.77
CA CYS A 67 0.79 7.22 16.39
C CYS A 67 0.57 7.40 17.91
N ILE A 68 1.54 7.99 18.61
CA ILE A 68 1.40 8.33 20.04
C ILE A 68 0.20 9.25 20.26
N ALA A 69 0.09 10.34 19.49
CA ALA A 69 -1.02 11.29 19.63
C ALA A 69 -2.38 10.63 19.37
N PHE A 70 -2.46 9.73 18.38
CA PHE A 70 -3.66 8.97 18.05
C PHE A 70 -4.12 8.09 19.21
N PHE A 71 -3.23 7.27 19.78
CA PHE A 71 -3.57 6.36 20.87
C PHE A 71 -3.81 7.06 22.22
N ASN A 72 -3.26 8.26 22.41
CA ASN A 72 -3.52 9.08 23.60
C ASN A 72 -4.76 9.99 23.45
N ALA A 73 -5.55 9.84 22.38
CA ALA A 73 -6.72 10.67 22.09
C ALA A 73 -6.43 12.19 22.08
N ALA A 74 -5.21 12.58 21.71
CA ALA A 74 -4.75 13.96 21.67
C ALA A 74 -5.13 14.64 20.34
N ASP A 75 -6.43 14.89 20.12
CA ASP A 75 -7.04 15.19 18.81
C ASP A 75 -6.33 16.30 18.01
N ILE A 76 -6.08 17.46 18.63
CA ILE A 76 -5.43 18.59 17.94
C ILE A 76 -3.99 18.25 17.52
N TYR A 77 -3.23 17.57 18.39
CA TYR A 77 -1.86 17.16 18.10
C TYR A 77 -1.83 16.09 17.02
N PHE A 78 -2.74 15.12 17.08
CA PHE A 78 -2.91 14.09 16.06
C PHE A 78 -3.15 14.74 14.69
N LYS A 79 -4.13 15.64 14.57
CA LYS A 79 -4.46 16.32 13.30
C LYS A 79 -3.28 17.11 12.74
N VAL A 80 -2.60 17.90 13.57
CA VAL A 80 -1.44 18.72 13.14
C VAL A 80 -0.28 17.83 12.68
N LEU A 81 0.07 16.80 13.46
CA LEU A 81 1.15 15.87 13.12
C LEU A 81 0.82 15.06 11.86
N PHE A 82 -0.43 14.60 11.71
CA PHE A 82 -0.89 13.84 10.54
C PHE A 82 -0.85 14.68 9.26
N VAL A 83 -1.29 15.94 9.32
CA VAL A 83 -1.21 16.86 8.17
C VAL A 83 0.25 17.16 7.81
N THR A 84 1.11 17.33 8.82
CA THR A 84 2.55 17.57 8.60
C THR A 84 3.23 16.33 7.99
N LEU A 85 2.92 15.14 8.49
CA LEU A 85 3.36 13.87 7.91
C LEU A 85 2.93 13.74 6.45
N THR A 86 1.69 14.12 6.14
CA THR A 86 1.15 14.14 4.78
C THR A 86 1.94 15.08 3.88
N ALA A 87 2.19 16.31 4.32
CA ALA A 87 2.96 17.30 3.56
C ALA A 87 4.40 16.84 3.28
N VAL A 88 5.10 16.31 4.30
CA VAL A 88 6.46 15.78 4.14
C VAL A 88 6.48 14.57 3.21
N THR A 89 5.47 13.70 3.29
CA THR A 89 5.35 12.52 2.40
C THR A 89 5.13 12.91 0.94
N LEU A 90 4.26 13.90 0.67
CA LEU A 90 4.07 14.43 -0.68
C LEU A 90 5.34 15.08 -1.24
N TYR A 91 6.04 15.86 -0.41
CA TYR A 91 7.32 16.46 -0.77
C TYR A 91 8.36 15.38 -1.10
N SER A 92 8.50 14.40 -0.22
CA SER A 92 9.41 13.26 -0.37
C SER A 92 9.12 12.49 -1.66
N TYR A 93 7.86 12.13 -1.91
CA TYR A 93 7.44 11.43 -3.14
C TYR A 93 7.80 12.23 -4.41
N ARG A 94 7.59 13.54 -4.42
CA ARG A 94 7.99 14.39 -5.56
C ARG A 94 9.50 14.36 -5.81
N LYS A 95 10.31 14.34 -4.74
CA LYS A 95 11.79 14.35 -4.84
C LYS A 95 12.40 12.98 -5.12
N ARG A 96 11.74 11.90 -4.70
CA ARG A 96 12.20 10.52 -4.91
C ARG A 96 12.23 10.17 -6.39
N GLN A 97 13.28 9.45 -6.80
CA GLN A 97 13.34 8.78 -8.11
C GLN A 97 13.08 7.27 -7.99
N ALA A 98 13.26 6.71 -6.78
CA ALA A 98 13.04 5.30 -6.47
C ALA A 98 11.88 5.11 -5.49
N GLY A 99 11.16 3.99 -5.62
CA GLY A 99 9.92 3.70 -4.90
C GLY A 99 8.84 4.72 -5.25
N LYS A 100 8.12 4.43 -6.33
CA LYS A 100 6.92 5.13 -6.77
C LYS A 100 5.89 4.12 -7.26
N ASP A 101 5.87 2.98 -6.58
CA ASP A 101 4.96 1.90 -6.91
C ASP A 101 3.54 2.20 -6.42
N GLY A 102 2.64 1.23 -6.60
CA GLY A 102 1.24 1.38 -6.20
C GLY A 102 1.06 1.62 -4.71
N SER A 103 1.95 1.12 -3.85
CA SER A 103 1.84 1.33 -2.40
C SER A 103 2.17 2.78 -2.03
N ASP A 104 3.21 3.38 -2.61
CA ASP A 104 3.51 4.80 -2.41
C ASP A 104 2.35 5.70 -2.84
N GLN A 105 1.74 5.40 -4.00
CA GLN A 105 0.58 6.15 -4.51
C GLN A 105 -0.64 6.00 -3.58
N MET A 106 -0.95 4.77 -3.16
CA MET A 106 -2.07 4.48 -2.28
C MET A 106 -1.90 5.15 -0.91
N ARG A 107 -0.70 5.09 -0.30
CA ARG A 107 -0.39 5.77 0.97
C ARG A 107 -0.58 7.28 0.85
N MET A 108 -0.07 7.90 -0.22
CA MET A 108 -0.25 9.35 -0.42
C MET A 108 -1.73 9.73 -0.56
N LEU A 109 -2.48 8.99 -1.37
CA LEU A 109 -3.91 9.24 -1.56
C LEU A 109 -4.68 9.10 -0.24
N ALA A 110 -4.34 8.08 0.56
CA ALA A 110 -4.94 7.87 1.87
C ALA A 110 -4.56 9.00 2.86
N LEU A 111 -3.27 9.33 3.02
CA LEU A 111 -2.81 10.43 3.89
C LEU A 111 -3.48 11.77 3.52
N LEU A 112 -3.57 12.07 2.21
CA LEU A 112 -4.21 13.28 1.72
C LEU A 112 -5.72 13.27 1.99
N SER A 113 -6.41 12.17 1.68
CA SER A 113 -7.86 12.05 1.89
C SER A 113 -8.23 12.23 3.36
N TYR A 114 -7.52 11.56 4.27
CA TYR A 114 -7.76 11.66 5.71
C TYR A 114 -7.48 13.07 6.23
N SER A 115 -6.41 13.72 5.75
CA SER A 115 -6.08 15.10 6.10
C SER A 115 -7.17 16.09 5.69
N ILE A 116 -7.69 15.97 4.46
CA ILE A 116 -8.77 16.85 3.96
C ILE A 116 -10.05 16.62 4.77
N CYS A 117 -10.34 15.37 5.12
CA CYS A 117 -11.55 15.02 5.88
C CYS A 117 -11.56 15.55 7.33
N PHE A 118 -10.42 16.01 7.87
CA PHE A 118 -10.41 16.73 9.15
C PHE A 118 -11.15 18.07 9.13
N LEU A 119 -11.42 18.63 7.95
CA LEU A 119 -12.21 19.85 7.78
C LEU A 119 -13.72 19.60 7.93
N LEU A 120 -14.15 18.34 7.93
CA LEU A 120 -15.56 17.94 8.03
C LEU A 120 -15.94 17.59 9.47
N LYS A 121 -17.24 17.46 9.72
CA LYS A 121 -17.73 16.88 10.98
C LYS A 121 -17.17 15.47 11.15
N ASN A 122 -16.80 15.11 12.39
CA ASN A 122 -16.05 13.89 12.70
C ASN A 122 -16.61 12.64 11.98
N GLU A 123 -17.89 12.32 12.13
CA GLU A 123 -18.47 11.11 11.52
C GLU A 123 -18.47 11.15 9.98
N GLN A 124 -18.81 12.28 9.37
CA GLN A 124 -18.81 12.45 7.91
C GLN A 124 -17.40 12.36 7.32
N GLY A 125 -16.42 12.99 7.98
CA GLY A 125 -15.02 12.92 7.57
C GLY A 125 -14.45 11.51 7.69
N GLN A 126 -14.78 10.80 8.78
CA GLN A 126 -14.40 9.39 8.96
C GLN A 126 -14.99 8.51 7.87
N LEU A 127 -16.29 8.65 7.59
CA LEU A 127 -16.98 7.89 6.54
C LEU A 127 -16.34 8.11 5.17
N LEU A 128 -16.17 9.37 4.75
CA LEU A 128 -15.66 9.71 3.42
C LEU A 128 -14.22 9.27 3.21
N SER A 129 -13.36 9.40 4.21
CA SER A 129 -11.94 8.98 4.12
C SER A 129 -11.80 7.45 4.00
N VAL A 130 -12.58 6.71 4.78
CA VAL A 130 -12.64 5.25 4.74
C VAL A 130 -13.24 4.75 3.41
N PHE A 131 -14.33 5.36 2.94
CA PHE A 131 -14.93 5.04 1.64
C PHE A 131 -14.01 5.34 0.47
N PHE A 132 -13.37 6.51 0.48
CA PHE A 132 -12.43 6.88 -0.57
C PHE A 132 -11.30 5.86 -0.69
N THR A 133 -10.68 5.48 0.43
CA THR A 133 -9.60 4.49 0.43
C THR A 133 -10.08 3.09 0.01
N GLY A 134 -11.26 2.66 0.45
CA GLY A 134 -11.88 1.41 -0.05
C GLY A 134 -12.07 1.42 -1.57
N GLY A 135 -12.62 2.51 -2.11
CA GLY A 135 -12.81 2.70 -3.55
C GLY A 135 -11.49 2.71 -4.33
N GLN A 136 -10.45 3.39 -3.83
CA GLN A 136 -9.12 3.40 -4.45
C GLN A 136 -8.51 1.99 -4.53
N ALA A 137 -8.69 1.17 -3.49
CA ALA A 137 -8.23 -0.22 -3.50
C ALA A 137 -9.00 -1.07 -4.53
N LEU A 138 -10.33 -0.91 -4.63
CA LEU A 138 -11.13 -1.60 -5.64
C LEU A 138 -10.69 -1.25 -7.07
N ILE A 139 -10.45 0.04 -7.35
CA ILE A 139 -9.91 0.50 -8.65
C ILE A 139 -8.53 -0.12 -8.90
N SER A 140 -7.65 -0.09 -7.90
CA SER A 140 -6.29 -0.61 -8.01
C SER A 140 -6.25 -2.11 -8.29
N TYR A 141 -7.06 -2.91 -7.59
CA TYR A 141 -7.15 -4.35 -7.81
C TYR A 141 -7.79 -4.69 -9.15
N SER A 142 -8.86 -3.98 -9.53
CA SER A 142 -9.52 -4.17 -10.83
C SER A 142 -8.57 -3.89 -11.99
N THR A 143 -7.89 -2.73 -11.96
CA THR A 143 -6.96 -2.31 -13.02
C THR A 143 -5.75 -3.24 -13.08
N SER A 144 -5.12 -3.54 -11.94
CA SER A 144 -3.99 -4.47 -11.84
C SER A 144 -4.35 -5.87 -12.35
N GLY A 145 -5.51 -6.40 -11.96
CA GLY A 145 -5.99 -7.70 -12.39
C GLY A 145 -6.33 -7.75 -13.88
N MET A 146 -7.04 -6.73 -14.39
CA MET A 146 -7.46 -6.69 -15.79
C MET A 146 -6.28 -6.53 -16.74
N VAL A 147 -5.31 -5.68 -16.41
CA VAL A 147 -4.08 -5.53 -17.21
C VAL A 147 -3.31 -6.85 -17.29
N LYS A 148 -3.23 -7.60 -16.19
CA LYS A 148 -2.60 -8.94 -16.18
C LYS A 148 -3.42 -9.94 -17.00
N LEU A 149 -4.74 -9.93 -16.89
CA LEU A 149 -5.61 -10.80 -17.68
C LEU A 149 -5.48 -10.54 -19.19
N MET A 150 -5.42 -9.27 -19.60
CA MET A 150 -5.29 -8.90 -21.01
C MET A 150 -3.90 -9.19 -21.57
N SER A 151 -2.86 -9.13 -20.74
CA SER A 151 -1.48 -9.33 -21.16
C SER A 151 -1.20 -10.77 -21.64
N PRO A 152 -0.75 -10.97 -22.89
CA PRO A 152 -0.36 -12.29 -23.40
C PRO A 152 0.77 -12.93 -22.58
N HIS A 153 1.65 -12.14 -21.98
CA HIS A 153 2.77 -12.63 -21.17
C HIS A 153 2.27 -13.25 -19.85
N TRP A 154 1.36 -12.55 -19.15
CA TRP A 154 0.77 -13.07 -17.93
C TRP A 154 -0.06 -14.33 -18.19
N ARG A 155 -0.87 -14.35 -19.25
CA ARG A 155 -1.61 -15.57 -19.66
C ARG A 155 -0.72 -16.70 -20.17
N GLY A 156 0.44 -16.35 -20.74
CA GLY A 156 1.47 -17.28 -21.19
C GLY A 156 2.23 -17.92 -20.03
N GLY A 157 2.30 -17.26 -18.88
CA GLY A 157 2.94 -17.79 -17.69
C GLY A 157 4.47 -17.62 -17.67
N ASN A 158 4.99 -16.55 -18.29
CA ASN A 158 6.43 -16.31 -18.46
C ASN A 158 6.88 -14.94 -17.91
N VAL A 159 6.21 -14.45 -16.86
CA VAL A 159 6.46 -13.11 -16.29
C VAL A 159 7.09 -13.21 -14.91
N LEU A 160 6.59 -14.10 -14.05
CA LEU A 160 6.97 -14.09 -12.64
C LEU A 160 8.43 -14.47 -12.44
N ALA A 161 8.96 -15.44 -13.20
CA ALA A 161 10.37 -15.77 -13.13
C ALA A 161 11.26 -14.59 -13.54
N GLY A 162 10.85 -13.83 -14.57
CA GLY A 162 11.55 -12.63 -15.03
C GLY A 162 11.49 -11.47 -14.04
N VAL A 163 10.34 -11.25 -13.39
CA VAL A 163 10.23 -10.26 -12.30
C VAL A 163 11.18 -10.62 -11.15
N LEU A 164 11.18 -11.89 -10.76
CA LEU A 164 12.05 -12.40 -9.70
C LEU A 164 13.52 -12.55 -10.11
N SER A 165 13.87 -12.32 -11.38
CA SER A 165 15.26 -12.25 -11.84
C SER A 165 15.82 -10.82 -11.82
N THR A 166 14.98 -9.81 -11.55
CA THR A 166 15.42 -8.41 -11.52
C THR A 166 16.22 -8.12 -10.26
N TYR A 167 17.15 -7.15 -10.37
CA TYR A 167 17.92 -6.68 -9.21
C TYR A 167 17.01 -6.10 -8.11
N SER A 168 15.92 -5.43 -8.50
CA SER A 168 15.08 -4.68 -7.57
C SER A 168 14.07 -5.53 -6.81
N TYR A 169 13.64 -6.68 -7.35
CA TYR A 169 12.53 -7.48 -6.80
C TYR A 169 12.84 -8.97 -6.73
N GLY A 170 14.08 -9.38 -6.98
CA GLY A 170 14.40 -10.75 -7.28
C GLY A 170 14.98 -11.57 -6.15
N VAL A 171 14.60 -12.86 -6.13
CA VAL A 171 15.34 -13.92 -5.44
C VAL A 171 15.82 -14.87 -6.53
N PRO A 172 17.10 -14.78 -6.97
CA PRO A 172 17.59 -15.50 -8.15
C PRO A 172 17.36 -17.02 -8.10
N LYS A 173 17.39 -17.61 -6.91
CA LYS A 173 17.07 -19.02 -6.69
C LYS A 173 15.61 -19.36 -7.03
N VAL A 174 14.67 -18.53 -6.61
CA VAL A 174 13.24 -18.72 -6.89
C VAL A 174 12.94 -18.47 -8.37
N SER A 175 13.59 -17.47 -8.97
CA SER A 175 13.52 -17.21 -10.41
C SER A 175 13.95 -18.44 -11.22
N SER A 176 15.16 -18.95 -10.96
CA SER A 176 15.68 -20.15 -11.63
C SER A 176 14.78 -21.38 -11.43
N PHE A 177 14.26 -21.57 -10.20
CA PHE A 177 13.32 -22.64 -9.90
C PHE A 177 12.02 -22.53 -10.71
N LEU A 178 11.41 -21.34 -10.82
CA LEU A 178 10.20 -21.15 -11.62
C LEU A 178 10.46 -21.34 -13.11
N SER A 179 11.58 -20.83 -13.63
CA SER A 179 11.97 -21.05 -15.03
C SER A 179 12.17 -22.54 -15.37
N ALA A 180 12.59 -23.35 -14.39
CA ALA A 180 12.71 -24.79 -14.56
C ALA A 180 11.36 -25.54 -14.49
N HIS A 181 10.28 -24.89 -14.01
CA HIS A 181 8.95 -25.50 -13.83
C HIS A 181 7.85 -24.66 -14.50
N PRO A 182 7.70 -24.71 -15.84
CA PRO A 182 6.80 -23.83 -16.59
C PRO A 182 5.31 -23.93 -16.19
N LEU A 183 4.85 -25.12 -15.81
CA LEU A 183 3.47 -25.30 -15.32
C LEU A 183 3.24 -24.58 -13.99
N LEU A 184 4.23 -24.59 -13.11
CA LEU A 184 4.16 -23.89 -11.83
C LEU A 184 4.25 -22.37 -12.05
N GLU A 185 5.14 -21.89 -12.92
CA GLU A 185 5.21 -20.47 -13.27
C GLU A 185 3.88 -19.97 -13.83
N LYS A 186 3.27 -20.74 -14.74
CA LYS A 186 1.94 -20.44 -15.28
C LYS A 186 0.88 -20.42 -14.19
N ALA A 187 0.83 -21.42 -13.31
CA ALA A 187 -0.11 -21.44 -12.20
C ALA A 187 0.03 -20.21 -11.30
N MET A 188 1.26 -19.77 -11.00
CA MET A 188 1.52 -18.57 -10.18
C MET A 188 1.16 -17.26 -10.90
N CYS A 189 1.34 -17.19 -12.21
CA CYS A 189 0.85 -16.05 -13.00
C CYS A 189 -0.68 -15.95 -12.96
N TYR A 190 -1.39 -17.07 -13.11
CA TYR A 190 -2.86 -17.09 -13.01
C TYR A 190 -3.35 -16.83 -11.59
N SER A 191 -2.65 -17.33 -10.55
CA SER A 191 -3.04 -17.03 -9.16
C SER A 191 -2.98 -15.54 -8.87
N ALA A 192 -1.98 -14.81 -9.39
CA ALA A 192 -1.91 -13.36 -9.29
C ALA A 192 -3.07 -12.65 -10.01
N ILE A 193 -3.47 -13.11 -11.20
CA ILE A 193 -4.63 -12.58 -11.93
C ILE A 193 -5.91 -12.79 -11.13
N VAL A 194 -6.18 -14.04 -10.74
CA VAL A 194 -7.41 -14.44 -10.04
C VAL A 194 -7.52 -13.72 -8.71
N THR A 195 -6.43 -13.66 -7.92
CA THR A 195 -6.46 -13.01 -6.61
C THR A 195 -6.76 -11.51 -6.71
N MET A 196 -6.21 -10.82 -7.71
CA MET A 196 -6.49 -9.40 -7.94
C MET A 196 -7.94 -9.17 -8.37
N LEU A 197 -8.49 -10.01 -9.24
CA LEU A 197 -9.87 -9.87 -9.73
C LEU A 197 -10.93 -10.41 -8.76
N ALA A 198 -10.57 -11.31 -7.84
CA ALA A 198 -11.49 -11.88 -6.88
C ALA A 198 -12.11 -10.81 -5.97
N VAL A 199 -11.33 -9.82 -5.52
CA VAL A 199 -11.83 -8.74 -4.66
C VAL A 199 -12.95 -7.92 -5.32
N PRO A 200 -12.75 -7.30 -6.50
CA PRO A 200 -13.83 -6.53 -7.14
C PRO A 200 -14.99 -7.41 -7.61
N VAL A 201 -14.76 -8.66 -8.03
CA VAL A 201 -15.84 -9.57 -8.42
C VAL A 201 -16.71 -9.94 -7.22
N THR A 202 -16.10 -10.34 -6.11
CA THR A 202 -16.85 -10.70 -4.89
C THR A 202 -17.49 -9.50 -4.21
N PHE A 203 -16.91 -8.31 -4.34
CA PHE A 203 -17.53 -7.06 -3.90
C PHE A 203 -18.86 -6.76 -4.60
N LEU A 204 -19.08 -7.26 -5.83
CA LEU A 204 -20.35 -7.07 -6.55
C LEU A 204 -21.41 -8.12 -6.18
N LEU A 205 -21.08 -9.11 -5.33
CA LEU A 205 -22.02 -10.12 -4.88
C LEU A 205 -22.69 -9.68 -3.57
N PRO A 206 -23.97 -9.99 -3.34
CA PRO A 206 -24.69 -9.64 -2.11
C PRO A 206 -24.30 -10.51 -0.90
N TYR A 207 -23.11 -11.12 -0.91
CA TYR A 207 -22.65 -12.04 0.13
C TYR A 207 -21.31 -11.59 0.67
N GLN A 208 -21.21 -11.41 1.99
CA GLN A 208 -19.98 -10.97 2.65
C GLN A 208 -18.90 -12.06 2.71
N ALA A 209 -19.28 -13.33 2.85
CA ALA A 209 -18.31 -14.41 3.02
C ALA A 209 -17.32 -14.56 1.84
N PRO A 210 -17.75 -14.55 0.56
CA PRO A 210 -16.82 -14.54 -0.58
C PRO A 210 -15.88 -13.32 -0.58
N LEU A 211 -16.36 -12.14 -0.19
CA LEU A 211 -15.55 -10.94 -0.11
C LEU A 211 -14.45 -11.07 0.95
N PHE A 212 -14.80 -11.57 2.15
CA PHE A 212 -13.80 -11.83 3.20
C PHE A 212 -12.74 -12.83 2.75
N ILE A 213 -13.13 -13.91 2.08
CA ILE A 213 -12.19 -14.90 1.52
C ILE A 213 -11.26 -14.22 0.51
N ALA A 214 -11.81 -13.42 -0.41
CA ALA A 214 -11.02 -12.70 -1.40
C ALA A 214 -10.02 -11.72 -0.74
N LEU A 215 -10.45 -10.99 0.30
CA LEU A 215 -9.60 -10.08 1.07
C LEU A 215 -8.44 -10.82 1.77
N VAL A 216 -8.71 -12.00 2.34
CA VAL A 216 -7.65 -12.86 2.93
C VAL A 216 -6.68 -13.35 1.85
N CYS A 217 -7.18 -13.79 0.69
CA CYS A 217 -6.32 -14.24 -0.41
C CYS A 217 -5.40 -13.13 -0.92
N ILE A 218 -5.92 -11.91 -1.13
CA ILE A 218 -5.08 -10.78 -1.57
C ILE A 218 -4.12 -10.31 -0.46
N PHE A 219 -4.48 -10.47 0.82
CA PHE A 219 -3.54 -10.25 1.92
C PHE A 219 -2.37 -11.25 1.87
N CYS A 220 -2.66 -12.54 1.68
CA CYS A 220 -1.63 -13.56 1.51
C CYS A 220 -0.75 -13.30 0.27
N PHE A 221 -1.32 -12.74 -0.80
CA PHE A 221 -0.56 -12.28 -1.95
C PHE A 221 0.40 -11.14 -1.57
N HIS A 222 -0.05 -10.14 -0.81
CA HIS A 222 0.82 -9.06 -0.33
C HIS A 222 1.95 -9.56 0.57
N VAL A 223 1.67 -10.51 1.46
CA VAL A 223 2.70 -11.20 2.27
C VAL A 223 3.72 -11.89 1.35
N SER A 224 3.23 -12.58 0.32
CA SER A 224 4.11 -13.27 -0.65
C SER A 224 4.99 -12.27 -1.40
N THR A 225 4.46 -11.11 -1.80
CA THR A 225 5.27 -10.06 -2.44
C THR A 225 6.24 -9.38 -1.49
N ALA A 226 5.90 -9.23 -0.21
CA ALA A 226 6.84 -8.72 0.79
C ALA A 226 8.05 -9.66 0.94
N ILE A 227 7.79 -10.98 1.06
CA ILE A 227 8.84 -11.98 1.24
C ILE A 227 9.66 -12.20 -0.04
N LEU A 228 9.01 -12.36 -1.19
CA LEU A 228 9.67 -12.76 -2.44
C LEU A 228 10.24 -11.57 -3.21
N MET A 229 9.64 -10.39 -3.06
CA MET A 229 9.99 -9.21 -3.85
C MET A 229 10.49 -8.03 -3.00
N GLY A 230 10.51 -8.15 -1.67
CA GLY A 230 10.85 -7.03 -0.79
C GLY A 230 9.83 -5.89 -0.81
N LEU A 231 8.61 -6.16 -1.28
CA LEU A 231 7.52 -5.18 -1.38
C LEU A 231 6.77 -5.04 -0.04
N ASN A 232 7.50 -4.70 1.02
CA ASN A 232 7.00 -4.67 2.39
C ASN A 232 5.89 -3.63 2.59
N ASP A 233 5.97 -2.49 1.90
CA ASP A 233 4.95 -1.44 1.99
C ASP A 233 3.56 -1.91 1.54
N PHE A 234 3.47 -2.87 0.62
CA PHE A 234 2.19 -3.43 0.16
C PHE A 234 1.44 -4.16 1.29
N LEU A 235 2.18 -4.78 2.21
CA LEU A 235 1.62 -5.56 3.33
C LEU A 235 0.76 -4.72 4.26
N PHE A 236 1.02 -3.42 4.38
CA PHE A 236 0.26 -2.52 5.25
C PHE A 236 -0.60 -1.55 4.45
N THR A 237 -0.05 -1.03 3.36
CA THR A 237 -0.68 0.09 2.65
C THR A 237 -1.97 -0.30 1.93
N PHE A 238 -2.07 -1.52 1.41
CA PHE A 238 -3.32 -1.98 0.80
C PHE A 238 -4.33 -2.46 1.84
N PRO A 239 -3.93 -3.22 2.88
CA PRO A 239 -4.85 -3.62 3.95
C PRO A 239 -5.48 -2.48 4.75
N LEU A 240 -4.88 -1.28 4.78
CA LEU A 240 -5.54 -0.10 5.37
C LEU A 240 -6.91 0.17 4.77
N ALA A 241 -7.15 -0.21 3.52
CA ALA A 241 -8.40 0.03 2.80
C ALA A 241 -9.47 -1.05 3.03
N TYR A 242 -9.13 -2.18 3.65
CA TYR A 242 -10.07 -3.30 3.82
C TYR A 242 -11.30 -2.91 4.66
N PRO A 243 -11.17 -2.15 5.77
CA PRO A 243 -12.32 -1.63 6.49
C PRO A 243 -13.26 -0.83 5.57
N GLY A 244 -12.70 -0.03 4.66
CA GLY A 244 -13.46 0.73 3.68
C GLY A 244 -14.19 -0.11 2.66
N ILE A 245 -13.55 -1.16 2.13
CA ILE A 245 -14.19 -2.12 1.22
C ILE A 245 -15.36 -2.82 1.90
N ILE A 246 -15.16 -3.32 3.13
CA ILE A 246 -16.19 -4.04 3.89
C ILE A 246 -17.36 -3.10 4.21
N LEU A 247 -17.08 -1.89 4.67
CA LEU A 247 -18.12 -0.92 5.04
C LEU A 247 -18.91 -0.45 3.81
N LEU A 248 -18.23 -0.16 2.68
CA LEU A 248 -18.89 0.17 1.41
C LEU A 248 -19.82 -0.97 0.95
N HIS A 249 -19.34 -2.21 1.02
CA HIS A 249 -20.11 -3.40 0.65
C HIS A 249 -21.40 -3.52 1.48
N SER A 250 -21.27 -3.40 2.80
CA SER A 250 -22.39 -3.37 3.75
C SER A 250 -23.43 -2.29 3.42
N VAL A 251 -22.98 -1.08 3.11
CA VAL A 251 -23.89 0.02 2.74
C VAL A 251 -24.61 -0.25 1.40
N ILE A 252 -23.92 -0.80 0.40
CA ILE A 252 -24.51 -1.07 -0.93
C ILE A 252 -25.60 -2.14 -0.85
N PHE A 253 -25.39 -3.20 -0.07
CA PHE A 253 -26.33 -4.32 0.00
C PHE A 253 -27.29 -4.25 1.20
N GLY A 254 -27.14 -3.26 2.08
CA GLY A 254 -27.95 -3.13 3.30
C GLY A 254 -27.71 -4.25 4.30
N ILE A 255 -26.48 -4.77 4.37
CA ILE A 255 -26.06 -5.91 5.21
C ILE A 255 -25.12 -5.47 6.30
#